data_AF-A0AA89BZN7-F1
#
_entry.id   AF-A0AA89BZN7-F1
#
_cell.length_a   1.000
_cell.length_b   1.000
_cell.length_c   1.000
_cell.angle_alpha   90.00
_cell.angle_beta   90.00
_cell.angle_gamma   90.00
#
_symmetry.space_group_name_H-M   'P 1'
#
loop_
_entity.id
_entity.type
_entity.pdbx_description
1 polymer ?
#
loop_
_entity_poly.entity_id
_entity_poly.type
_entity_poly.pdbx_seq_one_letter_code
_entity_poly.pdbx_strand_id
1 'polypeptide(L)' 'MRSSTIVGYVYLEGNPLYHKKRSATTTLHLTKGDDVWVKVLDSLSPVTIRGCCYHSIFSGFLIKAD' A
#
# COMPACT_ATOMS: atom_id res chain seq x y z
N MET A 1 19.47 -9.42 -5.24
CA MET A 1 18.37 -8.73 -4.54
C MET A 1 18.04 -7.47 -5.32
N ARG A 2 16.82 -7.32 -5.86
CA ARG A 2 16.41 -6.06 -6.54
C ARG A 2 16.30 -4.96 -5.48
N SER A 3 17.04 -3.86 -5.64
CA SER A 3 16.91 -2.67 -4.78
C SER A 3 15.47 -2.17 -4.84
N SER A 4 14.86 -1.91 -3.68
CA SER A 4 13.47 -1.47 -3.58
C SER A 4 13.44 -0.14 -2.85
N THR A 5 13.07 0.94 -3.55
CA THR A 5 12.89 2.26 -2.94
C THR A 5 11.50 2.35 -2.35
N ILE A 6 11.38 2.69 -1.06
CA ILE A 6 10.08 2.93 -0.43
C ILE A 6 9.67 4.37 -0.74
N VAL A 7 8.52 4.52 -1.40
CA VAL A 7 8.00 5.80 -1.90
C VAL A 7 6.82 6.34 -1.07
N GLY A 8 6.36 5.58 -0.07
CA GLY A 8 5.27 5.99 0.80
C GLY A 8 5.02 5.01 1.94
N TYR A 9 4.37 5.51 3.00
CA TYR A 9 3.99 4.73 4.17
C TYR A 9 2.51 4.96 4.48
N VAL A 10 1.82 3.89 4.88
CA VAL A 10 0.49 3.96 5.48
C VAL A 10 0.56 3.30 6.84
N TYR A 11 0.31 4.08 7.89
CA TYR A 11 0.27 3.56 9.26
C TYR A 11 -1.17 3.33 9.70
N LEU A 12 -1.43 2.13 10.21
CA LEU A 12 -2.68 1.74 10.86
C LEU A 12 -2.39 1.48 12.33
N GLU A 13 -2.87 2.36 13.19
CA GLU A 13 -2.82 2.14 14.63
C GLU A 13 -3.84 1.04 14.99
N GLY A 14 -3.37 -0.04 15.60
CA GLY A 14 -4.23 -1.14 16.06
C GLY A 14 -5.17 -0.68 17.17
N ASN A 15 -6.47 -0.84 16.98
CA ASN A 15 -7.47 -0.70 18.03
C ASN A 15 -8.38 -1.94 18.00
N PRO A 16 -8.51 -2.69 19.12
CA PRO A 16 -9.27 -3.94 19.14
C PRO A 16 -10.78 -3.75 19.05
N LEU A 17 -11.28 -2.53 19.22
CA LEU A 17 -12.71 -2.21 19.25
C LEU A 17 -13.23 -1.60 17.95
N TYR A 18 -12.35 -1.07 17.09
CA TYR A 18 -12.76 -0.33 15.89
C TYR A 18 -11.87 -0.63 14.69
N HIS A 19 -12.50 -0.85 13.53
CA HIS A 19 -11.81 -0.92 12.26
C HIS A 19 -11.46 0.50 11.77
N LYS A 20 -10.18 0.77 11.49
CA LYS A 20 -9.73 2.04 10.91
C LYS A 20 -9.45 1.86 9.42
N LYS A 21 -9.94 2.80 8.60
CA LYS A 21 -9.59 2.91 7.18
C LYS A 21 -8.53 3.99 7.00
N ARG A 22 -7.48 3.70 6.23
CA ARG A 22 -6.49 4.67 5.78
C ARG A 22 -6.23 4.48 4.29
N SER A 23 -5.87 5.59 3.65
CA SER A 23 -5.54 5.66 2.24
C SER A 23 -4.40 6.65 2.06
N ALA A 24 -3.46 6.31 1.20
CA ALA A 24 -2.43 7.22 0.73
C ALA A 24 -2.33 7.11 -0.78
N THR A 25 -1.92 8.21 -1.41
CA THR A 25 -1.75 8.35 -2.84
C THR A 25 -0.41 9.02 -3.09
N THR A 26 0.29 8.62 -4.14
CA THR A 26 1.53 9.26 -4.57
C THR A 26 1.62 9.21 -6.09
N THR A 27 2.46 10.07 -6.64
CA THR A 27 2.80 10.09 -8.08
C THR A 27 4.23 9.63 -8.24
N LEU A 28 4.45 8.72 -9.19
CA LEU A 28 5.77 8.17 -9.48
C LEU A 28 6.11 8.44 -10.94
N HIS A 29 7.37 8.79 -11.20
CA HIS A 29 7.95 8.68 -12.53
C HIS A 29 8.51 7.26 -12.67
N LEU A 30 8.08 6.55 -13.72
CA LEU A 30 8.43 5.15 -13.95
C LEU A 30 9.08 5.02 -15.32
N THR A 31 10.13 4.20 -15.38
CA THR A 31 10.76 3.78 -16.61
C THR A 31 10.30 2.37 -17.00
N LYS A 32 10.47 2.02 -18.28
CA LYS A 32 10.07 0.70 -18.77
C LYS A 32 10.82 -0.40 -18.01
N GLY A 33 10.06 -1.27 -17.33
CA GLY A 33 10.60 -2.39 -16.57
C GLY A 33 10.61 -2.16 -15.05
N ASP A 34 10.20 -0.99 -14.57
CA ASP A 34 10.02 -0.74 -13.14
C ASP A 34 8.79 -1.47 -12.60
N ASP A 35 8.95 -2.05 -11.41
CA ASP A 35 7.90 -2.77 -10.68
C ASP A 35 7.39 -1.91 -9.52
N VAL A 36 6.08 -1.90 -9.29
CA VAL A 36 5.44 -1.19 -8.16
C VAL A 36 4.56 -2.17 -7.38
N TRP A 37 4.76 -2.24 -6.07
CA TRP A 37 3.99 -3.11 -5.19
C TRP A 37 3.84 -2.52 -3.79
N VAL A 38 2.88 -3.05 -3.03
CA VAL A 38 2.69 -2.74 -1.61
C VAL A 38 3.24 -3.89 -0.78
N LYS A 39 4.00 -3.55 0.28
CA LYS A 39 4.48 -4.52 1.27
C LYS A 39 4.17 -4.05 2.69
N VAL A 40 3.88 -4.99 3.58
CA VAL A 40 3.79 -4.73 5.03
C VAL A 40 5.22 -4.74 5.58
N LEU A 41 5.66 -3.62 6.15
CA LEU A 41 7.05 -3.43 6.57
C LEU A 41 7.33 -3.87 8.01
N ASP A 42 6.41 -3.59 8.92
CA ASP A 42 6.55 -3.94 10.33
C ASP A 42 5.18 -4.31 10.88
N SER A 43 5.05 -5.51 11.44
CA SER A 43 3.82 -5.96 12.06
C SER A 43 4.12 -6.77 13.30
N LEU A 44 3.70 -6.26 14.47
CA LEU A 44 3.61 -7.07 15.69
C LEU A 44 2.57 -8.21 15.54
N SER A 45 1.67 -8.08 14.58
CA SER A 45 0.88 -9.17 13.97
C SER A 45 0.27 -8.63 12.67
N PRO A 46 0.33 -9.35 11.53
CA PRO A 46 -0.30 -8.89 10.29
C PRO A 46 -1.82 -8.95 10.43
N VAL A 47 -2.43 -7.87 10.90
CA VAL A 47 -3.89 -7.75 10.98
C VAL A 47 -4.42 -7.35 9.60
N THR A 48 -4.55 -8.32 8.70
CA THR A 48 -5.46 -8.14 7.57
C THR A 48 -6.87 -8.29 8.13
N ILE A 49 -7.67 -7.23 8.10
CA ILE A 49 -9.11 -7.34 8.43
C ILE A 49 -9.73 -8.22 7.35
N ARG A 50 -10.09 -9.45 7.71
CA ARG A 50 -10.76 -10.40 6.82
C ARG A 50 -12.25 -10.43 7.15
N GLY A 51 -13.08 -10.25 6.15
CA GLY A 51 -14.53 -10.38 6.25
C GLY A 51 -15.18 -10.06 4.91
N CYS A 52 -16.40 -10.54 4.69
CA CYS A 52 -17.08 -10.45 3.39
C CYS A 52 -17.35 -9.01 2.90
N CYS A 53 -17.20 -8.01 3.76
CA CYS A 53 -17.43 -6.60 3.44
C CYS A 53 -16.16 -5.72 3.55
N TYR A 54 -15.01 -6.30 3.93
CA TYR A 54 -13.78 -5.54 4.08
C TYR A 54 -12.88 -5.72 2.86
N HIS A 55 -12.67 -4.63 2.13
CA HIS A 55 -11.87 -4.61 0.92
C HIS A 55 -10.72 -3.63 1.09
N SER A 56 -9.50 -4.11 0.84
CA SER A 56 -8.30 -3.27 0.69
C SER A 56 -8.02 -3.12 -0.80
N ILE A 57 -7.83 -1.88 -1.25
CA ILE A 57 -7.69 -1.56 -2.67
C ILE A 57 -6.30 -0.97 -2.91
N PHE A 58 -5.62 -1.49 -3.94
CA PHE A 58 -4.41 -0.91 -4.50
C PHE A 58 -4.63 -0.73 -6.01
N SER A 59 -4.45 0.49 -6.50
CA SER A 59 -4.75 0.86 -7.88
C SER A 59 -3.80 1.96 -8.36
N GLY A 60 -3.57 2.00 -9.67
CA GLY A 60 -2.79 3.05 -10.33
C GLY A 60 -3.15 3.16 -11.81
N PHE A 61 -2.79 4.28 -12.41
CA PHE A 61 -2.99 4.55 -13.83
C PHE A 61 -1.91 5.50 -14.36
N LEU A 62 -1.71 5.49 -15.69
CA LEU A 62 -0.77 6.38 -16.35
C LEU A 62 -1.35 7.79 -16.47
N ILE A 63 -0.67 8.79 -15.88
CA ILE A 63 -1.09 10.20 -15.97
C ILE A 63 -0.63 10.81 -17.29
N LYS A 64 0.63 10.58 -17.66
CA LYS A 64 1.26 11.10 -18.88
C LYS A 64 2.36 10.13 -19.33
N ALA A 65 2.47 9.92 -20.64
CA ALA A 65 3.61 9.25 -21.26
C ALA A 65 4.68 10.27 -21.63
N ASP A 66 5.95 9.89 -21.45
CA ASP A 66 7.12 10.63 -21.92
C ASP A 66 7.63 10.06 -23.25
#